data_AF-A0A9P5Z9Q7-F1
#
_entry.id   AF-A0A9P5Z9Q7-F1
#
_cell.length_a   1.000
_cell.length_b   1.000
_cell.length_c   1.000
_cell.angle_alpha   90.00
_cell.angle_beta   90.00
_cell.angle_gamma   90.00
#
_symmetry.space_group_name_H-M   'P 1'
#
loop_
_entity.id
_entity.type
_entity.pdbx_description
1 polymer ?
#
loop_
_entity_poly.entity_id
_entity_poly.type
_entity_poly.pdbx_seq_one_letter_code
_entity_poly.pdbx_strand_id
1 'polypeptide(L)'
;MGAGQSTSQAETPHQGLHVLRVTPSSPAFHANIEPFFDFVVGFEGDSLSSDHAIDASELEKIVERHENRTLNLLVWNSKSKQTRVVPIIPSRVWSQQNISPNDLQSPSNAQPSLLGLSMRLCQLETATDNVWHVLDVLEGSPAESAGLVPMGDWILGWSGGVLSAENDFYDLVDAHVDKPLRVYVYSYDFDTLREVVLIPNRHWGGEGLLGCVFG
;
A
#
# COMPACT_ATOMS: atom_id res chain seq x y z
N MET A 1 10.08 -48.06 -5.55
CA MET A 1 10.99 -46.93 -5.31
C MET A 1 10.51 -45.77 -6.18
N GLY A 2 9.61 -44.94 -5.67
CA GLY A 2 9.12 -43.75 -6.37
C GLY A 2 8.91 -42.69 -5.30
N ALA A 3 9.95 -41.89 -5.06
CA ALA A 3 9.90 -40.80 -4.11
C ALA A 3 9.04 -39.69 -4.73
N GLY A 4 7.87 -39.43 -4.13
CA GLY A 4 7.14 -38.20 -4.38
C GLY A 4 7.92 -37.04 -3.76
N GLN A 5 8.50 -36.19 -4.59
CA GLN A 5 8.91 -34.87 -4.14
C GLN A 5 7.66 -33.99 -4.08
N SER A 6 7.05 -33.92 -2.90
CA SER A 6 6.14 -32.83 -2.59
C SER A 6 6.99 -31.61 -2.29
N THR A 7 7.26 -30.80 -3.31
CA THR A 7 7.61 -29.40 -3.08
C THR A 7 6.36 -28.74 -2.50
N SER A 8 6.38 -28.43 -1.20
CA SER A 8 5.41 -27.56 -0.55
C SER A 8 5.53 -26.18 -1.16
N GLN A 9 4.89 -25.98 -2.31
CA GLN A 9 4.56 -24.64 -2.80
C GLN A 9 3.63 -24.04 -1.75
N ALA A 10 4.10 -22.99 -1.06
CA ALA A 10 3.23 -22.20 -0.22
C ALA A 10 2.12 -21.64 -1.13
N GLU A 11 0.89 -22.11 -0.95
CA GLU A 11 -0.25 -21.61 -1.71
C GLU A 11 -0.35 -20.09 -1.50
N THR A 12 -0.45 -19.36 -2.62
CA THR A 12 -0.66 -17.92 -2.55
C THR A 12 -2.07 -17.70 -2.01
N PRO A 13 -2.25 -16.92 -0.93
CA PRO A 13 -3.58 -16.67 -0.40
C PRO A 13 -4.45 -16.00 -1.47
N HIS A 14 -5.69 -16.46 -1.67
CA HIS A 14 -6.55 -15.86 -2.70
C HIS A 14 -6.97 -14.42 -2.38
N GLN A 15 -7.06 -14.08 -1.08
CA GLN A 15 -7.54 -12.78 -0.62
C GLN A 15 -6.78 -12.34 0.63
N GLY A 16 -6.64 -11.02 0.79
CA GLY A 16 -6.04 -10.42 1.96
C GLY A 16 -6.29 -8.91 2.03
N LEU A 17 -5.97 -8.33 3.17
CA LEU A 17 -5.97 -6.88 3.37
C LEU A 17 -4.63 -6.33 2.89
N HIS A 18 -4.63 -5.76 1.69
CA HIS A 18 -3.49 -5.12 1.06
C HIS A 18 -3.09 -3.87 1.83
N VAL A 19 -1.85 -3.81 2.30
CA VAL A 19 -1.34 -2.64 3.02
C VAL A 19 -1.03 -1.54 2.01
N LEU A 20 -1.72 -0.41 2.09
CA LEU A 20 -1.52 0.74 1.19
C LEU A 20 -0.55 1.75 1.81
N ARG A 21 -0.64 1.95 3.12
CA ARG A 21 0.17 2.93 3.84
C ARG A 21 0.53 2.41 5.22
N VAL A 22 1.75 2.72 5.64
CA VAL A 22 2.25 2.55 6.99
C VAL A 22 2.65 3.93 7.52
N THR A 23 2.04 4.35 8.62
CA THR A 23 2.34 5.66 9.23
C THR A 23 3.68 5.59 9.97
N PRO A 24 4.63 6.52 9.75
CA PRO A 24 5.91 6.53 10.45
C PRO A 24 5.77 6.50 11.97
N SER A 25 6.65 5.79 12.66
CA SER A 25 6.65 5.62 14.12
C SER A 25 5.39 4.96 14.72
N SER A 26 4.53 4.36 13.89
CA SER A 26 3.40 3.55 14.36
C SER A 26 3.83 2.13 14.75
N PRO A 27 2.98 1.37 15.46
CA PRO A 27 3.23 -0.05 15.72
C PRO A 27 3.52 -0.86 14.46
N ALA A 28 2.81 -0.58 13.35
CA ALA A 28 3.05 -1.25 12.07
C ALA A 28 4.41 -0.90 11.45
N PHE A 29 4.86 0.35 11.61
CA PHE A 29 6.19 0.77 11.19
C PHE A 29 7.27 0.02 11.96
N HIS A 30 7.15 -0.07 13.29
CA HIS A 30 8.11 -0.80 14.12
C HIS A 30 8.08 -2.32 13.92
N ALA A 31 6.97 -2.86 13.42
CA ALA A 31 6.82 -4.26 13.06
C ALA A 31 7.37 -4.61 11.66
N ASN A 32 7.98 -3.65 10.95
CA ASN A 32 8.51 -3.82 9.59
C ASN A 32 7.46 -4.37 8.62
N ILE A 33 6.24 -3.84 8.70
CA ILE A 33 5.23 -4.04 7.66
C ILE A 33 5.58 -3.12 6.49
N GLU A 34 5.68 -3.68 5.30
CA GLU A 34 5.99 -2.97 4.06
C GLU A 34 4.69 -2.52 3.37
N PRO A 35 4.51 -1.22 3.09
CA PRO A 35 3.40 -0.80 2.25
C PRO A 35 3.51 -1.44 0.86
N PHE A 36 2.37 -1.59 0.20
CA PHE A 36 2.15 -2.24 -1.10
C PHE A 36 2.54 -3.72 -1.23
N PHE A 37 3.61 -4.17 -0.58
CA PHE A 37 4.09 -5.54 -0.74
C PHE A 37 3.49 -6.50 0.28
N ASP A 38 3.11 -6.00 1.46
CA ASP A 38 2.49 -6.83 2.48
C ASP A 38 0.96 -6.87 2.39
N PHE A 39 0.45 -8.06 2.65
CA PHE A 39 -0.97 -8.38 2.73
C PHE A 39 -1.21 -9.05 4.07
N VAL A 40 -2.08 -8.48 4.89
CA VAL A 40 -2.54 -9.13 6.13
C VAL A 40 -3.57 -10.18 5.72
N VAL A 41 -3.22 -11.45 5.93
CA VAL A 41 -4.02 -12.60 5.50
C VAL A 41 -4.59 -13.38 6.68
N GLY A 42 -4.17 -13.05 7.91
CA GLY A 42 -4.51 -13.83 9.09
C GLY A 42 -3.96 -13.23 10.39
N PHE A 43 -4.19 -13.95 11.49
CA PHE A 43 -3.45 -13.81 12.76
C PHE A 43 -3.37 -15.18 13.45
N GLU A 44 -2.41 -15.38 14.34
CA GLU A 44 -2.33 -16.59 15.17
C GLU A 44 -3.21 -16.41 16.43
N GLY A 45 -4.34 -17.13 16.50
CA GLY A 45 -5.23 -17.12 17.66
C GLY A 45 -6.60 -17.76 17.37
N ASP A 46 -7.21 -18.37 18.40
CA ASP A 46 -8.38 -19.27 18.38
C ASP A 46 -9.30 -19.24 17.13
N SER A 47 -9.28 -20.35 16.39
CA SER A 47 -10.43 -20.90 15.63
C SER A 47 -10.99 -20.10 14.45
N LEU A 48 -10.20 -19.27 13.77
CA LEU A 48 -10.51 -18.95 12.38
C LEU A 48 -9.78 -19.96 11.50
N SER A 49 -10.56 -20.87 10.90
CA SER A 49 -10.12 -21.72 9.82
C SER A 49 -9.28 -20.90 8.86
N SER A 50 -8.14 -21.44 8.44
CA SER A 50 -7.22 -20.91 7.41
C SER A 50 -7.87 -20.66 6.03
N ASP A 51 -9.20 -20.71 5.97
CA ASP A 51 -10.08 -20.69 4.80
C ASP A 51 -11.03 -19.48 4.82
N HIS A 52 -11.05 -18.69 5.90
CA HIS A 52 -11.80 -17.43 5.94
C HIS A 52 -10.85 -16.25 5.73
N ALA A 53 -10.98 -15.61 4.57
CA ALA A 53 -10.36 -14.33 4.31
C ALA A 53 -10.79 -13.33 5.40
N ILE A 54 -9.83 -12.80 6.15
CA ILE A 54 -10.10 -11.78 7.16
C ILE A 54 -10.66 -10.54 6.48
N ASP A 55 -11.88 -10.14 6.87
CA ASP A 55 -12.43 -8.84 6.53
C ASP A 55 -11.84 -7.74 7.44
N ALA A 56 -11.83 -6.50 6.94
CA ALA A 56 -11.34 -5.33 7.67
C ALA A 56 -12.05 -5.15 9.02
N SER A 57 -13.37 -5.41 9.07
CA SER A 57 -14.18 -5.25 10.28
C SER A 57 -13.87 -6.30 11.35
N GLU A 58 -13.42 -7.49 10.95
CA GLU A 58 -13.00 -8.54 11.88
C GLU A 58 -11.62 -8.23 12.44
N LEU A 59 -10.69 -7.84 11.56
CA LEU A 59 -9.35 -7.42 11.98
C LEU A 59 -9.42 -6.29 13.00
N GLU A 60 -10.28 -5.29 12.78
CA GLU A 60 -10.48 -4.18 13.72
C GLU A 60 -10.85 -4.68 15.12
N LYS A 61 -11.86 -5.57 15.23
CA LYS A 61 -12.27 -6.16 16.52
C LYS A 61 -11.16 -6.96 17.18
N ILE A 62 -10.35 -7.68 16.40
CA ILE A 62 -9.23 -8.47 16.90
C ILE A 62 -8.15 -7.55 17.46
N VAL A 63 -7.81 -6.50 16.73
CA VAL A 63 -6.82 -5.50 17.11
C VAL A 63 -7.25 -4.77 18.38
N GLU A 64 -8.53 -4.40 18.51
CA GLU A 64 -9.08 -3.80 19.72
C GLU A 64 -8.96 -4.71 20.94
N ARG A 65 -9.26 -6.01 20.80
CA ARG A 65 -9.14 -6.99 21.89
C ARG A 65 -7.69 -7.23 22.33
N HIS A 66 -6.73 -6.95 21.46
CA HIS A 66 -5.30 -7.11 21.71
C HIS A 66 -4.60 -5.77 22.02
N GLU A 67 -5.33 -4.71 22.36
CA GLU A 67 -4.70 -3.46 22.76
C GLU A 67 -3.72 -3.67 23.94
N ASN A 68 -2.50 -3.15 23.76
CA ASN A 68 -1.36 -3.28 24.67
C ASN A 68 -0.92 -4.73 24.94
N ARG A 69 -1.28 -5.67 24.06
CA ARG A 69 -0.84 -7.07 24.10
C ARG A 69 -0.26 -7.47 22.75
N THR A 70 0.59 -8.48 22.73
CA THR A 70 1.13 -9.00 21.46
C THR A 70 0.01 -9.66 20.65
N LEU A 71 -0.12 -9.25 19.41
CA LEU A 71 -0.92 -9.85 18.36
C LEU A 71 0.02 -10.36 17.28
N ASN A 72 -0.08 -11.63 16.91
CA ASN A 72 0.74 -12.22 15.86
C ASN A 72 -0.04 -12.18 14.55
N LEU A 73 0.26 -11.23 13.66
CA LEU A 73 -0.37 -11.15 12.34
C LEU A 73 0.29 -12.15 11.38
N LEU A 74 -0.51 -12.77 10.51
CA LEU A 74 0.00 -13.51 9.36
C LEU A 74 0.05 -12.56 8.16
N VAL A 75 1.25 -12.29 7.69
CA VAL A 75 1.51 -11.31 6.63
C VAL A 75 2.17 -12.00 5.45
N TRP A 76 1.50 -12.02 4.31
CA TRP A 76 2.06 -12.49 3.05
C TRP A 76 2.74 -11.33 2.31
N ASN A 77 3.95 -11.55 1.81
CA ASN A 77 4.71 -10.55 1.07
C ASN A 77 4.77 -10.90 -0.42
N SER A 78 4.43 -9.94 -1.28
CA SER A 78 4.34 -10.16 -2.72
C SER A 78 5.69 -10.21 -3.43
N LYS A 79 6.79 -9.68 -2.83
CA LYS A 79 8.15 -9.82 -3.37
C LYS A 79 8.72 -11.20 -3.10
N SER A 80 8.68 -11.64 -1.83
CA SER A 80 9.26 -12.92 -1.41
C SER A 80 8.35 -14.12 -1.69
N LYS A 81 7.06 -13.88 -1.93
CA LYS A 81 6.00 -14.89 -2.08
C LYS A 81 5.90 -15.82 -0.86
N GLN A 82 6.12 -15.26 0.34
CA GLN A 82 6.09 -16.01 1.59
C GLN A 82 5.18 -15.34 2.63
N THR A 83 4.55 -16.17 3.47
CA THR A 83 3.81 -15.72 4.66
C THR A 83 4.73 -15.78 5.88
N ARG A 84 4.75 -14.71 6.66
CA ARG A 84 5.50 -14.61 7.91
C ARG A 84 4.60 -14.19 9.06
N VAL A 85 4.98 -14.61 10.27
CA VAL A 85 4.34 -14.17 11.51
C VAL A 85 4.97 -12.83 11.92
N VAL A 86 4.14 -11.80 12.07
CA VAL A 86 4.54 -10.45 12.47
C VAL A 86 3.97 -10.14 13.85
N PRO A 87 4.77 -10.22 14.92
CA PRO A 87 4.34 -9.80 16.25
C PRO A 87 4.21 -8.27 16.29
N ILE A 88 3.02 -7.78 16.63
CA ILE A 88 2.71 -6.36 16.77
C ILE A 88 2.01 -6.10 18.10
N ILE A 89 2.23 -4.93 18.70
CA ILE A 89 1.53 -4.50 19.91
C ILE A 89 0.64 -3.31 19.54
N PRO A 90 -0.68 -3.52 19.34
CA PRO A 90 -1.62 -2.44 19.07
C PRO A 90 -1.63 -1.44 20.24
N SER A 91 -1.59 -0.15 19.95
CA SER A 91 -1.60 0.89 20.99
C SER A 91 -2.18 2.20 20.45
N ARG A 92 -2.82 3.01 21.29
CA ARG A 92 -3.27 4.37 20.92
C ARG A 92 -2.27 5.45 21.32
N VAL A 93 -1.21 5.10 22.04
CA VAL A 93 -0.23 6.09 22.56
C VAL A 93 0.46 6.84 21.43
N TRP A 94 0.80 6.15 20.34
CA TRP A 94 1.48 6.74 19.17
C TRP A 94 0.58 7.73 18.41
N SER A 95 -0.73 7.50 18.39
CA SER A 95 -1.69 8.33 17.65
C SER A 95 -2.17 9.55 18.44
N GLN A 96 -2.06 9.52 19.77
CA GLN A 96 -2.36 10.66 20.65
C GLN A 96 -1.32 11.80 20.54
N GLN A 97 -0.10 11.50 20.12
CA GLN A 97 1.00 12.47 20.04
C GLN A 97 0.85 13.48 18.87
N ASN A 98 0.00 13.17 17.89
CA ASN A 98 -0.22 14.01 16.69
C ASN A 98 -1.49 14.85 16.75
N ILE A 99 -2.26 14.83 17.85
CA ILE A 99 -3.43 15.68 18.01
C ILE A 99 -2.95 17.07 18.43
N SER A 100 -2.95 18.02 17.49
CA SER A 100 -2.73 19.42 17.83
C SER A 100 -3.87 19.88 18.75
N PRO A 101 -3.61 20.72 19.77
CA PRO A 101 -4.66 21.23 20.65
C PRO A 101 -5.77 22.01 19.90
N ASN A 102 -5.54 22.43 18.64
CA ASN A 102 -6.54 23.03 17.77
C ASN A 102 -7.50 22.03 17.11
N ASP A 103 -7.18 20.74 17.01
CA ASP A 103 -8.04 19.71 16.41
C ASP A 103 -9.09 19.16 17.38
N LEU A 104 -9.05 19.58 18.64
CA LEU A 104 -10.03 19.23 19.68
C LEU A 104 -11.45 19.76 19.40
N GLN A 105 -11.64 20.56 18.34
CA GLN A 105 -12.94 21.12 17.96
C GLN A 105 -13.65 20.34 16.85
N SER A 106 -13.02 19.32 16.25
CA SER A 106 -13.69 18.44 15.28
C SER A 106 -14.40 17.30 16.00
N PRO A 107 -15.73 17.17 15.90
CA PRO A 107 -16.50 16.09 16.53
C PRO A 107 -16.40 14.82 15.68
N SER A 108 -15.20 14.43 15.28
CA SER A 108 -15.01 13.11 14.70
C SER A 108 -14.97 12.11 15.85
N ASN A 109 -16.05 11.34 16.02
CA ASN A 109 -16.08 10.11 16.84
C ASN A 109 -15.09 9.02 16.35
N ALA A 110 -14.13 9.37 15.49
CA ALA A 110 -13.12 8.48 14.98
C ALA A 110 -12.13 8.19 16.11
N GLN A 111 -12.16 6.96 16.62
CA GLN A 111 -11.14 6.52 17.56
C GLN A 111 -9.77 6.56 16.90
N PRO A 112 -8.71 6.97 17.63
CA PRO A 112 -7.38 7.03 17.07
C PRO A 112 -6.88 5.62 16.73
N SER A 113 -6.16 5.50 15.60
CA SER A 113 -5.72 4.21 15.07
C SER A 113 -4.81 3.46 16.05
N LEU A 114 -4.95 2.14 16.09
CA LEU A 114 -4.18 1.23 16.95
C LEU A 114 -2.89 0.71 16.29
N LEU A 115 -2.83 0.66 14.95
CA LEU A 115 -1.71 0.07 14.22
C LEU A 115 -0.96 1.07 13.33
N GLY A 116 -1.67 2.07 12.79
CA GLY A 116 -1.11 3.00 11.80
C GLY A 116 -1.06 2.44 10.38
N LEU A 117 -1.98 1.52 10.05
CA LEU A 117 -2.15 0.95 8.73
C LEU A 117 -3.34 1.59 8.00
N SER A 118 -3.17 1.82 6.71
CA SER A 118 -4.28 1.95 5.76
C SER A 118 -4.30 0.70 4.89
N MET A 119 -5.45 0.04 4.78
CA MET A 119 -5.57 -1.24 4.09
C MET A 119 -6.82 -1.29 3.21
N ARG A 120 -6.79 -2.15 2.20
CA ARG A 120 -7.94 -2.47 1.36
C ARG A 120 -8.04 -3.97 1.16
N LEU A 121 -9.25 -4.50 1.23
CA LEU A 121 -9.49 -5.90 0.88
C LEU A 121 -9.27 -6.11 -0.62
N CYS A 122 -8.42 -7.05 -1.01
CA CYS A 122 -8.08 -7.34 -2.41
C CYS A 122 -7.88 -8.83 -2.66
N GLN A 123 -8.08 -9.23 -3.91
CA GLN A 123 -7.59 -10.50 -4.43
C GLN A 123 -6.10 -10.35 -4.74
N LEU A 124 -5.25 -11.21 -4.15
CA LEU A 124 -3.79 -11.06 -4.28
C LEU A 124 -3.31 -11.25 -5.72
N GLU A 125 -4.02 -12.09 -6.49
CA GLU A 125 -3.70 -12.35 -7.90
C GLU A 125 -3.74 -11.09 -8.75
N THR A 126 -4.71 -10.19 -8.51
CA THR A 126 -4.91 -8.98 -9.33
C THR A 126 -4.37 -7.71 -8.67
N ALA A 127 -4.09 -7.74 -7.37
CA ALA A 127 -3.63 -6.56 -6.62
C ALA A 127 -2.27 -6.03 -7.08
N THR A 128 -1.46 -6.86 -7.74
CA THR A 128 -0.11 -6.51 -8.21
C THR A 128 -0.02 -6.25 -9.71
N ASP A 129 -1.11 -6.45 -10.47
CA ASP A 129 -1.06 -6.43 -11.94
C ASP A 129 -1.15 -5.01 -12.50
N ASN A 130 -1.76 -4.09 -11.75
CA ASN A 130 -1.97 -2.70 -12.20
C ASN A 130 -0.87 -1.79 -11.68
N VAL A 131 0.31 -1.91 -12.29
CA VAL A 131 1.47 -1.04 -12.07
C VAL A 131 1.91 -0.44 -13.39
N TRP A 132 2.36 0.81 -13.37
CA TRP A 132 2.86 1.52 -14.55
C TRP A 132 4.35 1.76 -14.39
N HIS A 133 5.17 1.12 -15.21
CA HIS A 133 6.62 1.29 -15.20
C HIS A 133 6.99 2.60 -15.89
N VAL A 134 7.73 3.48 -15.20
CA VAL A 134 8.26 4.71 -15.79
C VAL A 134 9.39 4.32 -16.73
N LEU A 135 9.18 4.45 -18.04
CA LEU A 135 10.17 4.04 -19.03
C LEU A 135 11.14 5.17 -19.38
N ASP A 136 10.59 6.31 -19.79
CA ASP A 136 11.38 7.46 -20.21
C ASP A 136 10.75 8.74 -19.69
N VAL A 137 11.58 9.74 -19.37
CA VAL A 137 11.17 11.02 -18.79
C VAL A 137 11.87 12.14 -19.54
N LEU A 138 11.10 13.03 -20.15
CA LEU A 138 11.61 14.13 -20.95
C LEU A 138 12.09 15.29 -20.05
N GLU A 139 13.19 15.93 -20.47
CA GLU A 139 13.74 17.11 -19.78
C GLU A 139 12.74 18.28 -19.79
N GLY A 140 12.62 18.99 -18.67
CA GLY A 140 11.67 20.08 -18.46
C GLY A 140 10.22 19.63 -18.33
N SER A 141 9.95 18.32 -18.30
CA SER A 141 8.59 17.79 -18.23
C SER A 141 7.99 17.84 -16.82
N PRO A 142 6.65 17.72 -16.72
CA PRO A 142 5.99 17.57 -15.42
C PRO A 142 6.42 16.31 -14.66
N ALA A 143 6.74 15.22 -15.36
CA ALA A 143 7.27 14.00 -14.74
C ALA A 143 8.67 14.21 -14.15
N GLU A 144 9.56 14.89 -14.87
CA GLU A 144 10.89 15.24 -14.36
C GLU A 144 10.79 16.19 -13.15
N SER A 145 9.95 17.21 -13.25
CA SER A 145 9.72 18.18 -12.18
C SER A 145 9.18 17.54 -10.91
N ALA A 146 8.43 16.44 -11.04
CA ALA A 146 7.94 15.64 -9.92
C ALA A 146 8.98 14.65 -9.36
N GLY A 147 10.13 14.49 -10.04
CA GLY A 147 11.21 13.61 -9.63
C GLY A 147 10.95 12.13 -9.93
N LEU A 148 10.24 11.83 -11.03
CA LEU A 148 10.18 10.47 -11.56
C LEU A 148 11.53 10.08 -12.18
N VAL A 149 11.96 8.86 -11.89
CA VAL A 149 13.23 8.29 -12.34
C VAL A 149 12.94 7.26 -13.45
N PRO A 150 13.44 7.48 -14.68
CA PRO A 150 13.24 6.54 -15.78
C PRO A 150 13.87 5.18 -15.45
N MET A 151 13.21 4.10 -15.85
CA MET A 151 13.54 2.69 -15.58
C MET A 151 13.53 2.26 -14.10
N GLY A 152 13.67 3.19 -13.15
CA GLY A 152 13.79 2.92 -11.73
C GLY A 152 12.49 3.06 -10.93
N ASP A 153 11.45 3.63 -11.52
CA ASP A 153 10.19 3.91 -10.82
C ASP A 153 8.98 3.16 -11.38
N TRP A 154 8.11 2.69 -10.47
CA TRP A 154 6.83 2.09 -10.79
C TRP A 154 5.72 2.85 -10.06
N ILE A 155 4.73 3.33 -10.80
CA ILE A 155 3.51 3.88 -10.21
C ILE A 155 2.61 2.73 -9.83
N LEU A 156 2.19 2.72 -8.57
CA LEU A 156 1.41 1.63 -7.98
C LEU A 156 -0.05 1.98 -7.74
N GLY A 157 -0.37 3.27 -7.79
CA GLY A 157 -1.71 3.77 -7.51
C GLY A 157 -1.69 5.24 -7.10
N TRP A 158 -2.84 5.70 -6.59
CA TRP A 158 -3.06 7.08 -6.20
C TRP A 158 -3.93 7.19 -4.95
N SER A 159 -4.01 8.38 -4.36
CA SER A 159 -4.75 8.59 -3.11
C SER A 159 -6.27 8.50 -3.23
N GLY A 160 -6.84 8.55 -4.44
CA GLY A 160 -8.28 8.71 -4.65
C GLY A 160 -9.05 7.45 -5.02
N GLY A 161 -8.41 6.28 -5.10
CA GLY A 161 -9.12 5.03 -5.38
C GLY A 161 -8.28 3.92 -5.99
N VAL A 162 -8.97 2.88 -6.47
CA VAL A 162 -8.38 1.73 -7.15
C VAL A 162 -8.20 2.03 -8.63
N LEU A 163 -7.06 1.65 -9.19
CA LEU A 163 -6.85 1.58 -10.63
C LEU A 163 -6.92 0.09 -11.01
N SER A 164 -7.94 -0.28 -11.78
CA SER A 164 -8.29 -1.68 -12.08
C SER A 164 -7.91 -2.07 -13.50
N ALA A 165 -7.84 -1.11 -14.42
CA ALA A 165 -7.47 -1.32 -15.81
C ALA A 165 -6.26 -0.45 -16.20
N GLU A 166 -5.53 -0.90 -17.23
CA GLU A 166 -4.36 -0.22 -17.78
C GLU A 166 -4.63 1.26 -18.15
N ASN A 167 -5.83 1.53 -18.69
CA ASN A 167 -6.22 2.86 -19.12
C ASN A 167 -6.63 3.80 -17.97
N ASP A 168 -6.96 3.27 -16.78
CA ASP A 168 -7.49 4.07 -15.68
C ASP A 168 -6.48 5.16 -15.23
N PHE A 169 -5.19 4.86 -15.31
CA PHE A 169 -4.15 5.83 -14.98
C PHE A 169 -4.10 6.99 -15.98
N TYR A 170 -4.28 6.72 -17.27
CA TYR A 170 -4.30 7.77 -18.29
C TYR A 170 -5.53 8.66 -18.14
N ASP A 171 -6.70 8.07 -17.93
CA ASP A 171 -7.94 8.81 -17.66
C ASP A 171 -7.82 9.66 -16.39
N LEU A 172 -7.15 9.15 -15.36
CA LEU A 172 -6.86 9.87 -14.13
C LEU A 172 -5.97 11.09 -14.38
N VAL A 173 -4.92 10.94 -15.19
CA VAL A 173 -4.02 12.03 -15.57
C VAL A 173 -4.77 13.11 -16.36
N ASP A 174 -5.62 12.73 -17.31
CA ASP A 174 -6.48 13.66 -18.07
C ASP A 174 -7.48 14.40 -17.16
N ALA A 175 -8.01 13.75 -16.11
CA ALA A 175 -8.89 14.39 -15.14
C ALA A 175 -8.18 15.40 -14.22
N HIS A 176 -6.84 15.31 -14.10
CA HIS A 176 -6.00 16.14 -13.24
C HIS A 176 -5.16 17.17 -14.00
N VAL A 177 -5.54 17.53 -15.22
CA VAL A 177 -4.90 18.64 -15.94
C VAL A 177 -4.92 19.92 -15.09
N ASP A 178 -3.74 20.52 -14.94
CA ASP A 178 -3.42 21.70 -14.15
C ASP A 178 -3.75 21.56 -12.65
N LYS A 179 -3.83 20.33 -12.13
CA LYS A 179 -4.11 20.03 -10.72
C LYS A 179 -3.10 19.05 -10.14
N PRO A 180 -2.82 19.12 -8.83
CA PRO A 180 -1.94 18.16 -8.19
C PRO A 180 -2.58 16.76 -8.14
N LEU A 181 -1.87 15.77 -8.66
CA LEU A 181 -2.19 14.35 -8.65
C LEU A 181 -1.19 13.61 -7.77
N ARG A 182 -1.65 13.12 -6.61
CA ARG A 182 -0.83 12.37 -5.64
C ARG A 182 -0.81 10.89 -5.99
N VAL A 183 0.36 10.40 -6.40
CA VAL A 183 0.59 9.00 -6.75
C VAL A 183 1.59 8.35 -5.79
N TYR A 184 1.48 7.02 -5.65
CA TYR A 184 2.44 6.22 -4.90
C TYR A 184 3.40 5.57 -5.88
N VAL A 185 4.69 5.80 -5.67
CA VAL A 185 5.78 5.34 -6.54
C VAL A 185 6.70 4.44 -5.76
N TYR A 186 6.94 3.25 -6.31
CA TYR A 186 8.00 2.35 -5.88
C TYR A 186 9.27 2.67 -6.64
N SER A 187 10.35 2.95 -5.90
CA SER A 187 11.68 3.05 -6.45
C SER A 187 12.39 1.71 -6.30
N TYR A 188 12.73 1.08 -7.42
CA TYR A 188 13.45 -0.17 -7.45
C TYR A 188 14.88 -0.04 -6.92
N ASP A 189 15.58 1.04 -7.29
CA ASP A 189 16.98 1.24 -6.90
C ASP A 189 17.17 1.38 -5.39
N PHE A 190 16.18 1.96 -4.71
CA PHE A 190 16.23 2.19 -3.27
C PHE A 190 15.36 1.22 -2.46
N ASP A 191 14.59 0.35 -3.14
CA ASP A 191 13.58 -0.53 -2.51
C ASP A 191 12.64 0.24 -1.56
N THR A 192 12.19 1.41 -1.98
CA THR A 192 11.37 2.31 -1.15
C THR A 192 10.11 2.77 -1.85
N LEU A 193 9.09 3.07 -1.05
CA LEU A 193 7.84 3.66 -1.49
C LEU A 193 7.79 5.13 -1.10
N ARG A 194 7.46 5.98 -2.07
CA ARG A 194 7.30 7.42 -1.85
C ARG A 194 6.04 7.95 -2.49
N GLU A 195 5.50 9.01 -1.90
CA GLU A 195 4.42 9.78 -2.50
C GLU A 195 5.03 10.83 -3.43
N VAL A 196 4.52 10.90 -4.66
CA VAL A 196 4.93 11.87 -5.68
C VAL A 196 3.71 12.69 -6.09
N VAL A 197 3.90 14.00 -6.26
CA VAL A 197 2.86 14.91 -6.73
C VAL A 197 3.14 15.27 -8.18
N LEU A 198 2.35 14.74 -9.10
CA LEU A 198 2.37 15.09 -10.51
C LEU A 198 1.46 16.30 -10.73
N ILE A 199 1.85 17.21 -11.62
CA ILE A 199 0.99 18.32 -12.08
C ILE A 199 0.88 18.21 -13.61
N PRO A 200 -0.02 17.36 -14.12
CA PRO A 200 -0.21 17.18 -15.55
C PRO A 200 -0.57 18.51 -16.21
N ASN A 201 0.06 18.86 -17.32
CA ASN A 201 -0.27 20.09 -18.03
C ASN A 201 0.07 19.99 -19.52
N ARG A 202 -0.56 20.82 -20.37
CA ARG A 202 -0.31 20.83 -21.83
C ARG A 202 0.70 21.89 -22.27
N HIS A 203 1.05 22.82 -21.38
CA HIS A 203 1.80 24.02 -21.73
C HIS A 203 3.32 23.95 -21.40
N TRP A 204 3.83 22.79 -20.99
CA TRP A 204 5.25 22.61 -20.68
C TRP A 204 6.17 22.56 -21.92
N GLY A 205 5.61 22.45 -23.13
CA GLY A 205 6.35 22.60 -24.38
C GLY A 205 6.68 21.30 -25.12
N GLY A 206 6.35 20.13 -24.57
CA GLY A 206 6.49 18.83 -25.23
C GLY A 206 5.15 18.14 -25.53
N GLU A 207 5.22 16.82 -25.79
CA GLU A 207 4.05 16.01 -26.14
C GLU A 207 3.39 15.36 -24.90
N GLY A 208 2.06 15.36 -24.88
CA GLY A 208 1.29 14.77 -23.79
C GLY A 208 1.25 15.64 -22.53
N LEU A 209 0.75 15.06 -21.44
CA LEU A 209 0.48 15.79 -20.18
C LEU A 209 1.60 15.70 -19.15
N LEU A 210 2.41 14.65 -19.21
CA LEU A 210 3.47 14.39 -18.24
C LEU A 210 4.86 14.40 -18.85
N GLY A 211 4.99 14.24 -20.16
CA GLY A 211 6.29 14.08 -20.83
C GLY A 211 7.03 12.81 -20.39
N CYS A 212 6.28 11.72 -20.19
CA CYS A 212 6.80 10.44 -19.74
C CYS A 212 6.16 9.31 -20.55
N VAL A 213 6.91 8.22 -20.76
CA VAL A 213 6.40 6.97 -21.34
C VAL A 213 6.20 5.97 -20.21
N PHE A 214 5.06 5.28 -20.21
CA PHE A 214 4.77 4.21 -19.26
C PHE A 214 4.67 2.86 -20.00
N GLY A 215 4.99 1.77 -19.29
CA GLY A 215 4.85 0.39 -19.78
C GLY A 215 4.30 -0.56 -18.73
#